data_AF-A0A967Q2H4-F1
#
_entry.id   AF-A0A967Q2H4-F1
#
_cell.length_a   1.000
_cell.length_b   1.000
_cell.length_c   1.000
_cell.angle_alpha   90.00
_cell.angle_beta   90.00
_cell.angle_gamma   90.00
#
_symmetry.space_group_name_H-M   'P 1'
#
loop_
_entity.id
_entity.type
_entity.pdbx_description
1 polymer ?
#
loop_
_entity_poly.entity_id
_entity_poly.type
_entity_poly.pdbx_seq_one_letter_code
_entity_poly.pdbx_strand_id
1 'polypeptide(L)' 'LSWPVMAGHGCIGCSEPQFWDTMSPFYRRLPNVPGFGVESDADELGIGLAAATAAAFAAHGVVSAVRKSSDKE' A
#
# COMPACT_ATOMS: atom_id res chain seq x y z
N LEU A 1 6.59 -29.65 13.50
CA LEU A 1 5.20 -29.56 13.00
C LEU A 1 5.14 -28.43 11.97
N SER A 2 4.33 -28.58 10.91
CA SER A 2 4.09 -27.56 9.88
C SER A 2 2.64 -27.66 9.37
N TRP A 3 2.21 -26.69 8.55
CA TRP A 3 0.90 -26.60 7.90
C TRP A 3 1.04 -25.87 6.55
N PRO A 4 0.06 -25.91 5.64
CA PRO A 4 0.25 -25.46 4.25
C PRO A 4 0.85 -24.05 4.12
N VAL A 5 0.30 -23.07 4.85
CA VAL A 5 0.76 -21.67 4.78
C VAL A 5 2.21 -21.53 5.26
N MET A 6 2.58 -22.23 6.34
CA MET A 6 3.96 -22.25 6.83
C MET A 6 4.91 -22.97 5.88
N ALA A 7 4.43 -23.97 5.13
CA ALA A 7 5.19 -24.63 4.08
C ALA A 7 5.26 -23.81 2.78
N GLY A 8 4.70 -22.59 2.74
CA GLY A 8 4.72 -21.69 1.58
C GLY A 8 3.60 -21.92 0.57
N HIS A 9 2.62 -22.77 0.88
CA HIS A 9 1.45 -23.00 0.03
C HIS A 9 0.21 -22.30 0.61
N GLY A 10 -0.56 -21.62 -0.23
CA GLY A 10 -1.82 -21.00 0.19
C GLY A 10 -2.80 -22.02 0.77
N CYS A 11 -3.69 -21.58 1.66
CA CYS A 11 -4.80 -22.42 2.10
C CYS A 11 -5.73 -22.70 0.91
N ILE A 12 -6.04 -23.97 0.65
CA ILE A 12 -6.97 -24.38 -0.42
C ILE A 12 -8.41 -24.55 0.06
N GLY A 13 -8.68 -24.25 1.34
CA GLY A 13 -10.01 -24.38 1.93
C GLY A 13 -10.48 -25.83 2.11
N CYS A 14 -9.59 -26.79 2.39
CA CYS A 14 -9.95 -28.21 2.44
C CYS A 14 -10.99 -28.59 3.51
N SER A 15 -11.21 -27.73 4.51
CA SER A 15 -12.25 -27.89 5.53
C SER A 15 -13.62 -27.37 5.08
N GLU A 16 -13.71 -26.69 3.93
CA GLU A 16 -14.96 -26.13 3.42
C GLU A 16 -15.71 -27.13 2.52
N PRO A 17 -17.06 -27.10 2.52
CA PRO A 17 -17.86 -27.95 1.64
C PRO A 17 -17.52 -27.72 0.15
N GLN A 18 -17.34 -28.82 -0.59
CA GLN A 18 -17.12 -28.81 -2.05
C GLN A 18 -15.90 -27.95 -2.49
N PHE A 19 -14.85 -27.88 -1.67
CA PHE A 19 -13.70 -26.99 -1.93
C PHE A 19 -13.02 -27.20 -3.30
N TRP A 20 -13.05 -28.41 -3.86
CA TRP A 20 -12.52 -28.68 -5.20
C TRP A 20 -13.26 -27.88 -6.28
N ASP A 21 -14.55 -27.60 -6.10
CA ASP A 21 -15.38 -26.88 -7.07
C ASP A 21 -15.48 -25.39 -6.75
N THR A 22 -15.43 -25.02 -5.46
CA THR A 22 -15.65 -23.64 -5.01
C THR A 22 -14.36 -22.83 -4.82
N MET A 23 -13.24 -23.49 -4.54
CA MET A 23 -11.94 -22.85 -4.32
C MET A 23 -11.00 -23.02 -5.52
N SER A 24 -11.32 -23.90 -6.47
CA SER A 24 -10.52 -24.05 -7.69
C SER A 24 -10.86 -22.97 -8.72
N PRO A 25 -9.86 -22.50 -9.48
CA PRO A 25 -8.43 -22.81 -9.36
C PRO A 25 -7.78 -22.10 -8.17
N PHE A 26 -6.98 -22.87 -7.41
CA PHE A 26 -6.43 -22.48 -6.09
C PHE A 26 -5.50 -21.25 -6.08
N TYR A 27 -5.04 -20.80 -7.25
CA TYR A 27 -4.13 -19.67 -7.38
C TYR A 27 -4.81 -18.39 -7.86
N ARG A 28 -6.12 -18.42 -8.14
CA ARG A 28 -6.86 -17.18 -8.39
C ARG A 28 -7.10 -16.46 -7.07
N ARG A 29 -7.13 -15.12 -7.13
CA ARG A 29 -7.52 -14.30 -5.99
C ARG A 29 -8.96 -14.65 -5.60
N LEU A 30 -9.19 -14.82 -4.29
CA LEU A 30 -10.52 -15.01 -3.75
C LEU A 30 -11.36 -13.73 -3.99
N PRO A 31 -12.60 -13.85 -4.48
CA PRO A 31 -13.50 -12.71 -4.61
C PRO A 31 -14.04 -12.31 -3.23
N ASN A 32 -14.08 -11.00 -2.95
CA ASN A 32 -14.76 -10.41 -1.78
C ASN A 32 -14.21 -10.87 -0.40
N VAL A 33 -12.90 -10.76 -0.18
CA VAL A 33 -12.33 -10.96 1.16
C VAL A 33 -12.28 -9.61 1.91
N PRO A 34 -13.18 -9.35 2.87
CA PRO A 34 -13.21 -8.08 3.59
C PRO A 34 -12.02 -7.94 4.53
N GLY A 35 -11.57 -6.71 4.76
CA GLY A 35 -10.55 -6.40 5.78
C GLY A 35 -9.10 -6.36 5.28
N PHE A 36 -8.86 -6.54 3.98
CA PHE A 36 -7.54 -6.37 3.36
C PHE A 36 -7.54 -5.13 2.46
N GLY A 37 -6.50 -4.29 2.53
CA GLY A 37 -6.29 -3.14 1.65
C GLY A 37 -6.33 -1.76 2.31
N VAL A 38 -6.73 -1.66 3.59
CA VAL A 38 -6.75 -0.38 4.34
C VAL A 38 -5.36 0.24 4.41
N GLU A 39 -4.33 -0.59 4.55
CA GLU A 39 -2.94 -0.15 4.54
C GLU A 39 -2.53 0.44 3.19
N SER A 40 -3.01 -0.09 2.05
CA SER A 40 -2.74 0.50 0.73
C SER A 40 -3.38 1.87 0.58
N ASP A 41 -4.64 2.02 1.01
CA ASP A 41 -5.33 3.31 0.96
C ASP A 41 -4.64 4.35 1.86
N ALA A 42 -4.20 3.92 3.05
CA ALA A 42 -3.46 4.77 3.99
C ALA A 42 -2.09 5.17 3.44
N ASP A 43 -1.36 4.26 2.82
CA ASP A 43 -0.07 4.52 2.20
C ASP A 43 -0.19 5.50 1.03
N GLU A 44 -1.20 5.34 0.17
CA GLU A 44 -1.42 6.24 -0.97
C GLU A 44 -1.70 7.68 -0.50
N LEU A 45 -2.59 7.84 0.47
CA LEU A 45 -2.87 9.14 1.09
C LEU A 45 -1.64 9.72 1.80
N GLY A 46 -0.89 8.87 2.53
CA GLY A 46 0.31 9.25 3.24
C GLY A 46 1.40 9.79 2.31
N ILE A 47 1.66 9.09 1.20
CA ILE A 47 2.61 9.51 0.17
C ILE A 47 2.20 10.84 -0.46
N GLY A 48 0.91 11.00 -0.79
CA GLY A 48 0.39 12.23 -1.36
C GLY A 48 0.62 13.45 -0.45
N LEU A 49 0.30 13.32 0.84
CA LEU A 49 0.52 14.38 1.82
C LEU A 49 2.00 14.69 2.03
N ALA A 50 2.83 13.65 2.13
CA ALA A 50 4.28 13.82 2.30
C ALA A 50 4.91 14.55 1.11
N ALA A 51 4.56 14.15 -0.12
CA ALA A 51 5.06 14.77 -1.34
C ALA A 51 4.64 16.24 -1.46
N ALA A 52 3.37 16.54 -1.19
CA ALA A 52 2.85 17.91 -1.22
C ALA A 52 3.56 18.82 -0.21
N THR A 53 3.75 18.31 1.01
CA THR A 53 4.46 19.02 2.08
C THR A 53 5.91 19.30 1.67
N ALA A 54 6.63 18.29 1.18
CA ALA A 54 8.01 18.45 0.71
C ALA A 54 8.13 19.51 -0.39
N ALA A 55 7.22 19.51 -1.36
CA ALA A 55 7.19 20.49 -2.44
C ALA A 55 6.98 21.93 -1.92
N ALA A 56 6.07 22.12 -0.95
CA ALA A 56 5.80 23.43 -0.36
C ALA A 56 7.04 23.99 0.36
N PHE A 57 7.73 23.17 1.15
CA PHE A 57 8.96 23.58 1.83
C PHE A 57 10.09 23.88 0.86
N ALA A 58 10.25 23.08 -0.19
CA ALA A 58 11.24 23.33 -1.23
C ALA A 58 10.99 24.69 -1.92
N ALA A 59 9.75 24.95 -2.33
CA ALA A 59 9.37 26.23 -2.93
C ALA A 59 9.61 27.40 -1.98
N HIS A 60 9.22 27.27 -0.70
CA HIS A 60 9.45 28.29 0.32
C HIS A 60 10.95 28.61 0.49
N GLY A 61 11.80 27.57 0.50
CA GLY A 61 13.25 27.73 0.61
C GLY A 61 13.85 28.46 -0.59
N VAL A 62 13.47 28.08 -1.82
CA VAL A 62 13.94 28.72 -3.06
C VAL A 62 13.54 30.19 -3.10
N VAL A 63 12.28 30.52 -2.86
CA VAL A 63 11.80 31.92 -2.86
C VAL A 63 12.52 32.76 -1.82
N SER A 64 12.74 32.21 -0.61
CA SER A 64 13.43 32.93 0.47
C SER A 64 14.88 33.23 0.13
N ALA A 65 15.59 32.29 -0.50
CA ALA A 65 16.97 32.49 -0.93
C ALA A 65 17.09 33.59 -2.01
N VAL A 66 16.19 33.59 -3.00
CA VAL A 66 16.16 34.61 -4.07
C VAL A 66 15.88 35.99 -3.49
N ARG A 67 14.84 36.15 -2.65
CA ARG A 67 14.50 37.44 -2.03
C ARG A 67 15.64 38.03 -1.21
N LYS A 68 16.33 37.19 -0.43
CA LYS A 68 17.49 37.62 0.38
C LYS A 68 18.68 38.08 -0.46
N SER A 69 18.81 37.60 -1.70
CA SER A 69 19.84 38.07 -2.62
C SER A 69 19.51 39.46 -3.17
N SER A 70 18.24 39.73 -3.50
CA SER A 70 17.80 41.03 -4.01
C SER A 70 17.80 42.15 -2.96
N ASP A 71 17.54 41.83 -1.69
CA ASP A 71 17.56 42.82 -0.58
C ASP A 71 18.97 43.29 -0.19
N LYS A 72 20.04 42.66 -0.70
CA LYS A 72 21.44 42.99 -0.37
C LYS A 72 22.13 43.90 -1.39
N GLU A 73 21.42 44.31 -2.44
CA GLU A 73 21.89 45.23 -3.48
C GLU A 73 21.51 46.69 -3.18
#